data_AF-T1AJG7-F1
#
_entry.id   AF-T1AJG7-F1
#
_cell.length_a   1.000
_cell.length_b   1.000
_cell.length_c   1.000
_cell.angle_alpha   90.00
_cell.angle_beta   90.00
_cell.angle_gamma   90.00
#
_symmetry.space_group_name_H-M   'P 1'
#
loop_
_entity.id
_entity.type
_entity.pdbx_description
1 polymer ?
#
loop_
_entity_poly.entity_id
_entity_poly.type
_entity_poly.pdbx_seq_one_letter_code
_entity_poly.pdbx_strand_id
1 'polypeptide(L)'
;MAEAIFDKLADGKATAVSAGIEPGAYEGHALKEVGPTVVRCMGELGIDVSDKVSKPITKDKADEADLVVSMVGKEKLPEYIQRSNKLVLWKVDDPKDMGYEGHVEIRDKIYKNVEQLLKQLGL
;
A
#
# COMPACT_ATOMS: atom_id res chain seq x y z
N MET A 1 1.85 1.73 -4.00
CA MET A 1 1.85 0.50 -4.82
C MET A 1 0.64 -0.38 -4.51
N ALA A 2 0.54 -0.96 -3.31
CA ALA A 2 -0.55 -1.91 -2.96
C ALA A 2 -1.97 -1.43 -3.27
N GLU A 3 -2.35 -0.22 -2.84
CA GLU A 3 -3.68 0.36 -3.13
C GLU A 3 -4.02 0.26 -4.63
N ALA A 4 -3.15 0.80 -5.48
CA ALA A 4 -3.39 0.87 -6.91
C ALA A 4 -3.37 -0.50 -7.61
N ILE A 5 -2.55 -1.45 -7.13
CA ILE A 5 -2.58 -2.83 -7.64
C ILE A 5 -3.88 -3.52 -7.24
N PHE A 6 -4.32 -3.35 -5.98
CA PHE A 6 -5.57 -3.91 -5.49
C PHE A 6 -6.76 -3.38 -6.29
N ASP A 7 -6.89 -2.06 -6.44
CA ASP A 7 -7.98 -1.46 -7.20
C ASP A 7 -8.03 -1.96 -8.65
N LYS A 8 -6.87 -2.12 -9.29
CA LYS A 8 -6.80 -2.67 -10.65
C LYS A 8 -7.26 -4.12 -10.72
N LEU A 9 -6.83 -4.96 -9.79
CA LEU A 9 -7.14 -6.40 -9.83
C LEU A 9 -8.54 -6.73 -9.29
N ALA A 10 -9.07 -5.92 -8.39
CA ALA A 10 -10.41 -6.08 -7.84
C ALA A 10 -11.50 -5.71 -8.87
N ASP A 11 -11.16 -5.00 -9.95
CA ASP A 11 -12.07 -4.64 -11.04
C ASP A 11 -13.40 -4.03 -10.55
N GLY A 12 -13.31 -3.14 -9.56
CA GLY A 12 -14.45 -2.44 -8.95
C GLY A 12 -15.30 -3.28 -7.98
N LYS A 13 -15.00 -4.58 -7.78
CA LYS A 13 -15.70 -5.41 -6.78
C LYS A 13 -15.33 -5.08 -5.34
N ALA A 14 -14.16 -4.48 -5.14
CA ALA A 14 -13.66 -3.98 -3.87
C ALA A 14 -12.73 -2.78 -4.12
N THR A 15 -12.47 -2.01 -3.07
CA THR A 15 -11.63 -0.82 -3.12
C THR A 15 -10.59 -0.84 -2.02
N ALA A 16 -9.42 -0.27 -2.27
CA ALA A 16 -8.40 -0.04 -1.26
C ALA A 16 -8.17 1.46 -1.00
N VAL A 17 -7.68 1.75 0.20
CA VAL A 17 -7.08 3.04 0.55
C VAL A 17 -5.76 2.78 1.28
N SER A 18 -4.75 3.60 1.02
CA SER A 18 -3.45 3.54 1.69
C SER A 18 -3.21 4.75 2.58
N ALA A 19 -2.43 4.55 3.63
CA ALA A 19 -1.98 5.60 4.54
C ALA A 19 -0.67 5.17 5.23
N GLY A 20 0.13 6.14 5.65
CA GLY A 20 1.37 5.92 6.42
C GLY A 20 1.17 6.21 7.91
N ILE A 21 2.01 5.62 8.77
CA ILE A 21 1.98 5.91 10.22
C ILE A 21 2.55 7.32 10.47
N GLU A 22 3.65 7.65 9.78
CA GLU A 22 4.34 8.94 9.86
C GLU A 22 4.77 9.36 8.45
N PRO A 23 3.85 9.91 7.64
CA PRO A 23 4.19 10.34 6.28
C PRO A 23 5.25 11.47 6.26
N GLY A 24 5.39 12.22 7.35
CA GLY A 24 6.46 13.18 7.57
C GLY A 24 6.57 14.21 6.45
N ALA A 25 7.77 14.43 5.94
CA ALA A 25 8.04 15.38 4.84
C ALA A 25 7.36 15.02 3.52
N TYR A 26 6.78 13.83 3.38
CA TYR A 26 6.07 13.40 2.17
C TYR A 26 4.56 13.62 2.25
N GLU A 27 4.03 13.98 3.43
CA GLU A 27 2.60 14.22 3.60
C GLU A 27 2.11 15.33 2.67
N GLY A 28 0.97 15.09 2.00
CA GLY A 28 0.37 16.08 1.10
C GLY A 28 1.05 16.20 -0.27
N HIS A 29 2.23 15.60 -0.48
CA HIS A 29 2.90 15.59 -1.78
C HIS A 29 2.45 14.42 -2.65
N ALA A 30 2.35 14.68 -3.95
CA ALA A 30 2.03 13.66 -4.94
C ALA A 30 3.26 12.77 -5.23
N LEU A 31 3.04 11.50 -5.58
CA LEU A 31 4.14 10.57 -5.87
C LEU A 31 5.03 11.00 -7.03
N LYS A 32 4.53 11.79 -7.99
CA LYS A 32 5.40 12.39 -9.02
C LYS A 32 6.48 13.31 -8.46
N GLU A 33 6.24 13.93 -7.30
CA GLU A 33 7.19 14.84 -6.64
C GLU A 33 8.18 14.06 -5.77
N VAL A 34 7.68 13.09 -4.99
CA VAL A 34 8.47 12.45 -3.91
C VAL A 34 8.80 10.98 -4.15
N GLY A 35 8.24 10.36 -5.17
CA GLY A 35 8.43 8.95 -5.50
C GLY A 35 8.47 8.64 -6.99
N PRO A 36 9.28 9.33 -7.82
CA PRO A 36 9.29 9.15 -9.27
C PRO A 36 9.67 7.71 -9.69
N THR A 37 10.50 7.02 -8.91
CA THR A 37 10.84 5.59 -9.13
C THR A 37 9.60 4.70 -8.98
N VAL A 38 8.74 4.98 -7.99
CA VAL A 38 7.47 4.27 -7.79
C VAL A 38 6.54 4.52 -8.97
N VAL A 39 6.42 5.78 -9.44
CA VAL A 39 5.60 6.13 -10.61
C VAL A 39 6.06 5.36 -11.85
N ARG A 40 7.36 5.37 -12.13
CA ARG A 40 7.94 4.63 -13.27
C ARG A 40 7.68 3.14 -13.17
N CYS A 41 7.95 2.55 -12.01
CA CYS A 41 7.79 1.11 -11.75
C CYS A 41 6.32 0.67 -11.89
N MET A 42 5.37 1.45 -11.36
CA MET A 42 3.94 1.18 -11.51
C MET A 42 3.45 1.35 -12.95
N GLY A 43 4.06 2.29 -13.69
CA GLY A 43 3.77 2.53 -15.10
C GLY A 43 4.04 1.32 -16.01
N GLU A 44 5.01 0.46 -15.69
CA GLU A 44 5.24 -0.79 -16.44
C GLU A 44 4.06 -1.76 -16.36
N LEU A 45 3.28 -1.70 -15.27
CA LEU A 45 2.04 -2.47 -15.15
C LEU A 45 0.85 -1.74 -15.80
N GLY A 46 1.06 -0.60 -16.45
CA GLY A 46 -0.01 0.26 -16.95
C GLY A 46 -0.88 0.84 -15.84
N ILE A 47 -0.30 1.13 -14.67
CA ILE A 47 -0.99 1.75 -13.53
C ILE A 47 -0.35 3.11 -13.26
N ASP A 48 -1.11 4.18 -13.48
CA ASP A 48 -0.67 5.52 -13.10
C ASP A 48 -0.95 5.80 -11.62
N VAL A 49 0.09 6.17 -10.88
CA VAL A 49 0.02 6.55 -9.47
C VAL A 49 0.58 7.96 -9.22
N SER A 50 0.87 8.72 -10.28
CA SER A 50 1.56 10.01 -10.23
C SER A 50 0.92 11.02 -9.28
N ASP A 51 -0.41 11.09 -9.28
CA ASP A 51 -1.20 12.01 -8.44
C ASP A 51 -1.68 11.39 -7.13
N LYS A 52 -1.25 10.17 -6.77
CA LYS A 52 -1.54 9.62 -5.43
C LYS A 52 -0.72 10.39 -4.39
N VAL A 53 -1.36 10.72 -3.27
CA VAL A 53 -0.79 11.57 -2.21
C VAL A 53 -0.59 10.77 -0.93
N SER A 54 0.55 10.99 -0.27
CA SER A 54 0.83 10.42 1.04
C SER A 54 -0.03 11.09 2.12
N LYS A 55 -0.68 10.29 2.95
CA LYS A 55 -1.59 10.74 4.02
C LYS A 55 -1.41 9.90 5.28
N PRO A 56 -1.63 10.48 6.47
CA PRO A 56 -1.48 9.75 7.72
C PRO A 56 -2.65 8.79 7.92
N ILE A 57 -2.38 7.67 8.61
CA ILE A 57 -3.42 6.76 9.07
C ILE A 57 -4.17 7.41 10.23
N THR A 58 -5.49 7.39 10.15
CA THR A 58 -6.37 7.86 11.22
C THR A 58 -7.19 6.71 11.77
N LYS A 59 -7.67 6.86 13.00
CA LYS A 59 -8.53 5.86 13.64
C LYS A 59 -9.79 5.61 12.84
N ASP A 60 -10.45 6.67 12.38
CA ASP A 60 -11.69 6.57 11.59
C ASP A 60 -11.48 5.74 10.31
N LYS A 61 -10.37 5.96 9.60
CA LYS A 61 -10.04 5.18 8.39
C LYS A 61 -9.74 3.72 8.68
N ALA A 62 -9.09 3.42 9.79
CA ALA A 62 -8.85 2.04 10.20
C ALA A 62 -10.14 1.33 10.63
N ASP A 63 -11.07 2.05 11.26
CA ASP A 63 -12.35 1.49 11.70
C ASP A 63 -13.30 1.22 10.51
N GLU A 64 -13.32 2.12 9.50
CA GLU A 64 -14.09 1.99 8.26
C GLU A 64 -13.66 0.78 7.41
N ALA A 65 -12.39 0.38 7.46
CA ALA A 65 -11.89 -0.72 6.65
C ALA A 65 -12.40 -2.07 7.12
N ASP A 66 -12.76 -2.98 6.20
CA ASP A 66 -13.08 -4.38 6.52
C ASP A 66 -11.82 -5.19 6.88
N LEU A 67 -10.69 -4.82 6.27
CA LEU A 67 -9.39 -5.43 6.46
C LEU A 67 -8.30 -4.34 6.46
N VAL A 68 -7.33 -4.47 7.36
CA VAL A 68 -6.16 -3.58 7.41
C VAL A 68 -4.91 -4.40 7.11
N VAL A 69 -4.23 -4.09 6.01
CA VAL A 69 -2.95 -4.73 5.66
C VAL A 69 -1.81 -3.80 6.07
N SER A 70 -0.89 -4.30 6.89
CA SER A 70 0.35 -3.59 7.25
C SER A 70 1.56 -4.26 6.60
N MET A 71 2.44 -3.43 6.03
CA MET A 71 3.76 -3.85 5.54
C MET A 71 4.88 -3.55 6.54
N VAL A 72 4.57 -2.87 7.66
CA VAL A 72 5.49 -2.72 8.78
C VAL A 72 5.11 -3.65 9.92
N GLY A 73 6.08 -3.89 10.81
CA GLY A 73 5.87 -4.69 12.01
C GLY A 73 4.75 -4.14 12.88
N LYS A 74 4.01 -5.05 13.52
CA LYS A 74 2.84 -4.74 14.36
C LYS A 74 3.18 -3.72 15.44
N GLU A 75 4.36 -3.84 16.02
CA GLU A 75 4.88 -2.97 17.08
C GLU A 75 5.01 -1.50 16.69
N LYS A 76 5.09 -1.20 15.38
CA LYS A 76 5.18 0.18 14.87
C LYS A 76 3.82 0.83 14.65
N LEU A 77 2.74 0.04 14.62
CA LEU A 77 1.40 0.54 14.33
C LEU A 77 0.79 1.26 15.54
N PRO A 78 -0.15 2.19 15.35
CA PRO A 78 -0.96 2.72 16.45
C PRO A 78 -1.70 1.61 17.21
N GLU A 79 -1.86 1.79 18.53
CA GLU A 79 -2.42 0.77 19.42
C GLU A 79 -3.82 0.28 19.00
N TYR A 80 -4.65 1.18 18.46
CA TYR A 80 -5.99 0.85 17.96
C TYR A 80 -5.94 -0.13 16.77
N ILE A 81 -4.88 -0.11 15.95
CA ILE A 81 -4.67 -1.07 14.85
C ILE A 81 -4.05 -2.36 15.40
N GLN A 82 -3.10 -2.26 16.32
CA GLN A 82 -2.44 -3.44 16.91
C GLN A 82 -3.46 -4.41 17.56
N ARG A 83 -4.51 -3.87 18.16
CA ARG A 83 -5.56 -4.66 18.83
C ARG A 83 -6.70 -5.09 17.91
N SER A 84 -6.70 -4.65 16.65
CA SER A 84 -7.76 -4.97 15.70
C SER A 84 -7.65 -6.42 15.20
N ASN A 85 -8.79 -7.10 15.13
CA ASN A 85 -8.92 -8.42 14.50
C ASN A 85 -8.92 -8.36 12.96
N LYS A 86 -8.93 -7.15 12.39
CA LYS A 86 -8.89 -6.91 10.94
C LYS A 86 -7.46 -6.84 10.39
N LEU A 87 -6.44 -6.89 11.26
CA LEU A 87 -5.05 -6.68 10.89
C LEU A 87 -4.42 -7.92 10.25
N VAL A 88 -3.89 -7.75 9.04
CA VAL A 88 -3.04 -8.72 8.34
C VAL A 88 -1.65 -8.10 8.16
N LEU A 89 -0.61 -8.90 8.44
CA LEU A 89 0.78 -8.48 8.29
C LEU A 89 1.38 -9.10 7.04
N TRP A 90 1.90 -8.27 6.15
CA TRP A 90 2.71 -8.70 5.02
C TRP A 90 4.18 -8.43 5.28
N LYS A 91 5.02 -9.44 5.03
CA LYS A 91 6.47 -9.28 5.08
C LYS A 91 6.97 -8.74 3.74
N VAL A 92 7.02 -7.43 3.60
CA VAL A 92 7.52 -6.73 2.42
C VAL A 92 8.54 -5.69 2.88
N ASP A 93 9.72 -5.70 2.27
CA ASP A 93 10.78 -4.75 2.61
C ASP A 93 10.47 -3.39 1.97
N ASP A 94 10.88 -2.31 2.63
CA ASP A 94 10.73 -0.96 2.09
C ASP A 94 11.75 -0.77 0.96
N PRO A 95 11.31 -0.48 -0.29
CA PRO A 95 12.23 -0.27 -1.40
C PRO A 95 12.92 1.08 -1.34
N LYS A 96 12.63 1.93 -0.34
CA LYS A 96 13.36 3.17 -0.09
C LYS A 96 14.87 2.84 -0.03
N ASP A 97 15.64 3.52 -0.87
CA ASP A 97 17.09 3.31 -1.07
C ASP A 97 17.49 2.04 -1.85
N MET A 98 16.55 1.17 -2.20
CA MET A 98 16.75 0.14 -3.23
C MET A 98 16.61 0.82 -4.60
N GLY A 99 17.52 0.55 -5.54
CA GLY A 99 17.46 1.10 -6.90
C GLY A 99 16.17 0.73 -7.64
N TYR A 100 16.11 1.04 -8.95
CA TYR A 100 14.92 0.77 -9.76
C TYR A 100 14.51 -0.71 -9.72
N GLU A 101 15.48 -1.62 -9.83
CA GLU A 101 15.28 -3.07 -9.82
C GLU A 101 14.68 -3.54 -8.49
N GLY A 102 15.11 -2.95 -7.37
CA GLY A 102 14.52 -3.26 -6.06
C GLY A 102 13.08 -2.78 -5.93
N HIS A 103 12.75 -1.62 -6.50
CA HIS A 103 11.35 -1.17 -6.58
C HIS A 103 10.49 -2.12 -7.41
N VAL A 104 11.03 -2.64 -8.52
CA VAL A 104 10.38 -3.65 -9.37
C VAL A 104 10.16 -4.96 -8.60
N GLU A 105 11.17 -5.44 -7.89
CA GLU A 105 11.06 -6.65 -7.06
C GLU A 105 9.97 -6.52 -5.99
N ILE A 106 9.96 -5.40 -5.26
CA ILE A 106 8.95 -5.13 -4.24
C ILE A 106 7.55 -4.96 -4.85
N ARG A 107 7.42 -4.27 -6.00
CA ARG A 107 6.15 -4.16 -6.74
C ARG A 107 5.60 -5.55 -7.06
N ASP A 108 6.41 -6.43 -7.62
CA ASP A 108 5.97 -7.77 -8.05
C ASP A 108 5.63 -8.68 -6.86
N LYS A 109 6.34 -8.52 -5.74
CA LYS A 109 6.00 -9.19 -4.48
C LYS A 109 4.65 -8.71 -3.93
N ILE A 110 4.41 -7.40 -3.94
CA ILE A 110 3.11 -6.82 -3.55
C ILE A 110 2.02 -7.31 -4.49
N TYR A 111 2.28 -7.38 -5.80
CA TYR A 111 1.31 -7.86 -6.79
C TYR A 111 0.84 -9.28 -6.47
N LYS A 112 1.77 -10.21 -6.22
CA LYS A 112 1.44 -11.58 -5.82
C LYS A 112 0.65 -11.66 -4.51
N ASN A 113 1.01 -10.83 -3.53
CA ASN A 113 0.27 -10.78 -2.26
C ASN A 113 -1.17 -10.28 -2.46
N VAL A 114 -1.37 -9.27 -3.30
CA VAL A 114 -2.70 -8.76 -3.66
C VAL A 114 -3.51 -9.82 -4.40
N GLU A 115 -2.94 -10.50 -5.40
CA GLU A 115 -3.62 -11.60 -6.09
C GLU A 115 -4.06 -12.71 -5.13
N GLN A 116 -3.20 -13.08 -4.18
CA GLN A 116 -3.54 -14.08 -3.17
C GLN A 116 -4.64 -13.60 -2.24
N LEU A 117 -4.59 -12.34 -1.81
CA LEU A 117 -5.61 -11.75 -0.95
C LEU A 117 -6.98 -11.73 -1.63
N LEU A 118 -7.05 -11.30 -2.89
CA LEU A 118 -8.31 -11.29 -3.65
C LEU A 118 -8.91 -12.69 -3.76
N LYS A 119 -8.09 -13.72 -4.04
CA LYS A 119 -8.53 -15.12 -4.04
C LYS A 119 -9.07 -15.57 -2.68
N GLN A 120 -8.44 -15.15 -1.58
CA GLN A 120 -8.92 -15.46 -0.23
C GLN A 120 -10.25 -14.77 0.11
N LEU A 121 -10.47 -13.58 -0.46
CA LEU A 121 -11.73 -12.84 -0.34
C LEU A 121 -12.82 -13.32 -1.32
N GLY A 122 -12.48 -14.23 -2.23
CA GLY A 122 -13.40 -14.76 -3.25
C GLY A 122 -13.69 -13.78 -4.39
N LEU A 123 -12.76 -12.86 -4.68
CA LEU A 123 -12.88 -11.81 -5.69
C LEU A 123 -12.16 -12.14 -7.01
#